data_AF-A0A560LI83-F1
#
_entry.id   AF-A0A560LI83-F1
#
_cell.length_a   1.000
_cell.length_b   1.000
_cell.length_c   1.000
_cell.angle_alpha   90.00
_cell.angle_beta   90.00
_cell.angle_gamma   90.00
#
_symmetry.space_group_name_H-M   'P 1'
#
loop_
_entity.id
_entity.type
_entity.pdbx_description
1 polymer ?
#
loop_
_entity_poly.entity_id
_entity_poly.type
_entity_poly.pdbx_seq_one_letter_code
_entity_poly.pdbx_strand_id
1 'polypeptide(L)'
;MSDASDTSTLQVENAPERDSWVKRYLGDFRPVRVLGGFVLSLLVVLSAAGAVTFFAAAQFQSRIAELSLNGAPLTIWRVDQFREDFKNWPEAIRKLREGIAQDRINLAKDKQNNLVLAAEQLNEATRLAEDIRSLKQKVTTASGQLTSISTTSPPESTSSVSELLTQLELLLSRDDLQKQFGSELTEAKKRYIENAELRATVETNKAKIKGKESWIASLQEQRQDREQAAAKLFGDSSSTTAPELVERILNVTAELSSLSSVWGGAVYTVALWTNDMVVLLLLISMGVLGSALNLLAAFISNDQDSLSFGEYPLRLAFGAVLAIVMFIIAKAGVPVLADTGKLAGNAPLNPYFISLLAVVSGLMSDRSMVAIRGVASSLLRSVGGADYSPRYSRVDLDGALKATNRDIGGMARLLELDVDDVQKLFSGNDKVSPDQQKLVSAYLGLPLRDLFSDLPAT
;
A
#
# COMPACT_ATOMS: atom_id res chain seq x y z
N MET A 1 -19.11 -56.53 91.41
CA MET A 1 -20.36 -55.75 91.58
C MET A 1 -20.05 -54.33 91.17
N SER A 2 -20.70 -53.85 90.10
CA SER A 2 -21.22 -52.48 89.87
C SER A 2 -20.20 -51.31 89.91
N ASP A 3 -20.18 -50.33 89.03
CA ASP A 3 -20.88 -50.05 87.77
C ASP A 3 -20.16 -48.88 87.07
N ALA A 4 -20.34 -48.84 85.75
CA ALA A 4 -20.52 -47.69 84.86
C ALA A 4 -19.90 -46.31 85.19
N SER A 5 -19.14 -45.77 84.23
CA SER A 5 -19.62 -44.65 83.38
C SER A 5 -18.53 -44.18 82.39
N ASP A 6 -18.54 -44.77 81.20
CA ASP A 6 -17.85 -44.22 80.04
C ASP A 6 -18.57 -42.95 79.55
N THR A 7 -17.89 -41.82 79.63
CA THR A 7 -18.32 -40.55 78.99
C THR A 7 -17.48 -40.32 77.74
N SER A 8 -17.97 -40.88 76.63
CA SER A 8 -17.48 -40.61 75.28
C SER A 8 -17.74 -39.15 74.89
N THR A 9 -16.68 -38.34 74.98
CA THR A 9 -16.63 -36.98 74.44
C THR A 9 -16.52 -37.08 72.92
N LEU A 10 -17.65 -36.85 72.23
CA LEU A 10 -17.70 -36.66 70.78
C LEU A 10 -16.88 -35.42 70.41
N GLN A 11 -15.68 -35.63 69.87
CA GLN A 11 -14.97 -34.60 69.12
C GLN A 11 -15.80 -34.27 67.87
N VAL A 12 -16.39 -33.08 67.88
CA VAL A 12 -16.98 -32.48 66.68
C VAL A 12 -15.82 -32.13 65.75
N GLU A 13 -15.59 -33.00 64.78
CA GLU A 13 -14.69 -32.78 63.65
C GLU A 13 -15.20 -31.55 62.88
N ASN A 14 -14.52 -30.42 63.05
CA ASN A 14 -14.82 -29.19 62.32
C ASN A 14 -14.63 -29.47 60.83
N ALA A 15 -15.74 -29.63 60.11
CA ALA A 15 -15.75 -29.70 58.66
C ALA A 15 -14.97 -28.51 58.10
N PRO A 16 -14.09 -28.70 57.10
CA PRO A 16 -13.39 -27.60 56.46
C PRO A 16 -14.45 -26.65 55.92
N GLU A 17 -14.49 -25.42 56.45
CA GLU A 17 -15.26 -24.33 55.85
C GLU A 17 -14.90 -24.33 54.37
N ARG A 18 -15.87 -24.69 53.53
CA ARG A 18 -15.85 -24.43 52.09
C ARG A 18 -15.91 -22.92 51.95
N ASP A 19 -14.78 -22.27 52.22
CA ASP A 19 -14.56 -20.87 51.96
C ASP A 19 -14.70 -20.75 50.44
N SER A 20 -15.87 -20.22 50.04
CA SER A 20 -16.34 -20.35 48.68
C SER A 20 -15.33 -19.66 47.77
N TRP A 21 -14.82 -20.37 46.77
CA TRP A 21 -13.93 -19.81 45.74
C TRP A 21 -14.48 -18.49 45.16
N VAL A 22 -15.81 -18.34 45.20
CA VAL A 22 -16.59 -17.14 44.92
C VAL A 22 -16.22 -15.94 45.82
N LYS A 23 -16.07 -16.10 47.15
CA LYS A 23 -15.60 -15.03 48.05
C LYS A 23 -14.14 -14.64 47.81
N ARG A 24 -13.28 -15.59 47.42
CA ARG A 24 -11.87 -15.29 47.06
C ARG A 24 -11.75 -14.49 45.77
N TYR A 25 -12.68 -14.66 44.83
CA TYR A 25 -12.71 -13.91 43.57
C TYR A 25 -13.46 -12.57 43.65
N LEU A 26 -14.46 -12.45 44.54
CA LEU A 26 -15.28 -11.24 44.68
C LEU A 26 -14.89 -10.33 45.84
N GLY A 27 -14.13 -10.81 46.83
CA GLY A 27 -13.83 -10.07 48.07
C GLY A 27 -12.80 -8.95 47.94
N ASP A 28 -11.95 -8.97 46.92
CA ASP A 28 -10.85 -8.01 46.74
C ASP A 28 -11.00 -7.22 45.43
N PHE A 29 -12.19 -6.65 45.22
CA PHE A 29 -12.49 -5.74 44.12
C PHE A 29 -11.73 -4.41 44.32
N ARG A 30 -10.44 -4.40 44.02
CA ARG A 30 -9.66 -3.17 43.93
C ARG A 30 -9.95 -2.53 42.57
N PRO A 31 -10.71 -1.41 42.48
CA PRO A 31 -11.12 -0.81 41.21
C PRO A 31 -9.91 -0.45 40.32
N VAL A 32 -8.77 -0.13 40.93
CA VAL A 32 -7.50 0.13 40.23
C VAL A 32 -7.00 -1.08 39.44
N ARG A 33 -7.19 -2.30 39.95
CA ARG A 33 -6.75 -3.52 39.28
C ARG A 33 -7.63 -3.85 38.07
N VAL A 34 -8.94 -3.66 38.20
CA VAL A 34 -9.90 -3.84 37.08
C VAL A 34 -9.63 -2.81 35.98
N LEU A 35 -9.41 -1.54 36.36
CA LEU A 35 -9.06 -0.48 35.42
C LEU A 35 -7.73 -0.77 34.72
N GLY A 36 -6.70 -1.20 35.46
CA GLY A 36 -5.40 -1.57 34.90
C GLY A 36 -5.48 -2.74 33.91
N GLY A 37 -6.23 -3.79 34.25
CA GLY A 37 -6.47 -4.92 33.35
C GLY A 37 -7.23 -4.51 32.07
N PHE A 38 -8.22 -3.63 32.19
CA PHE A 38 -8.93 -3.10 31.03
C PHE A 38 -8.03 -2.27 30.12
N VAL A 39 -7.22 -1.36 30.68
CA VAL A 39 -6.26 -0.54 29.93
C VAL A 39 -5.23 -1.42 29.22
N LEU A 40 -4.70 -2.45 29.90
CA LEU A 40 -3.74 -3.37 29.31
C LEU A 40 -4.36 -4.20 28.17
N SER A 41 -5.58 -4.69 28.36
CA SER A 41 -6.33 -5.40 27.31
C SER A 41 -6.58 -4.51 26.09
N LEU A 42 -7.02 -3.26 26.31
CA LEU A 42 -7.20 -2.28 25.24
C LEU A 42 -5.88 -2.01 24.49
N LEU A 43 -4.77 -1.87 25.22
CA LEU A 43 -3.44 -1.67 24.64
C LEU A 43 -3.00 -2.86 23.79
N VAL A 44 -3.24 -4.10 24.25
CA VAL A 44 -2.97 -5.33 23.48
C VAL A 44 -3.79 -5.33 22.19
N VAL A 45 -5.09 -5.01 22.27
CA VAL A 45 -5.98 -4.97 21.10
C VAL A 45 -5.54 -3.90 20.10
N LEU A 46 -5.21 -2.69 20.57
CA LEU A 46 -4.74 -1.60 19.70
C LEU A 46 -3.38 -1.92 19.07
N SER A 47 -2.46 -2.50 19.84
CA SER A 47 -1.14 -2.93 19.35
C SER A 47 -1.28 -4.05 18.32
N ALA A 48 -2.17 -5.02 18.56
CA ALA A 48 -2.48 -6.09 17.61
C ALA A 48 -3.11 -5.53 16.32
N ALA A 49 -4.07 -4.62 16.43
CA ALA A 49 -4.68 -3.96 15.27
C ALA A 49 -3.65 -3.16 14.44
N GLY A 50 -2.75 -2.44 15.12
CA GLY A 50 -1.63 -1.75 14.48
C GLY A 50 -0.68 -2.73 13.78
N ALA A 51 -0.27 -3.80 14.46
CA ALA A 51 0.60 -4.83 13.90
C ALA A 51 -0.02 -5.50 12.66
N VAL A 52 -1.32 -5.85 12.70
CA VAL A 52 -2.05 -6.40 11.55
C VAL A 52 -2.08 -5.40 10.39
N THR A 53 -2.29 -4.11 10.68
CA THR A 53 -2.31 -3.05 9.67
C THR A 53 -0.96 -2.90 8.98
N PHE A 54 0.13 -2.77 9.75
CA PHE A 54 1.49 -2.68 9.19
C PHE A 54 1.89 -3.96 8.45
N PHE A 55 1.45 -5.12 8.95
CA PHE A 55 1.72 -6.40 8.32
C PHE A 55 1.02 -6.51 6.97
N ALA A 56 -0.26 -6.15 6.88
CA ALA A 56 -1.01 -6.12 5.63
C ALA A 56 -0.37 -5.14 4.62
N ALA A 57 0.03 -3.95 5.07
CA ALA A 57 0.73 -2.98 4.23
C ALA A 57 2.08 -3.52 3.72
N ALA A 58 2.90 -4.15 4.58
CA ALA A 58 4.18 -4.74 4.18
C ALA A 58 4.00 -5.88 3.17
N GLN A 59 3.00 -6.75 3.37
CA GLN A 59 2.66 -7.81 2.42
C GLN A 59 2.25 -7.25 1.07
N PHE A 60 1.40 -6.22 1.08
CA PHE A 60 0.96 -5.56 -0.13
C PHE A 60 2.12 -4.93 -0.91
N GLN A 61 3.04 -4.27 -0.21
CA GLN A 61 4.26 -3.71 -0.81
C GLN A 61 5.19 -4.79 -1.38
N SER A 62 5.32 -5.93 -0.72
CA SER A 62 6.11 -7.06 -1.24
C SER A 62 5.54 -7.57 -2.57
N ARG A 63 4.21 -7.71 -2.66
CA ARG A 63 3.54 -8.14 -3.90
C ARG A 63 3.70 -7.12 -5.03
N ILE A 64 3.68 -5.82 -4.71
CA ILE A 64 3.93 -4.77 -5.70
C ILE A 64 5.38 -4.80 -6.19
N ALA A 65 6.34 -5.02 -5.29
CA ALA A 65 7.75 -5.06 -5.67
C ALA A 65 8.08 -6.24 -6.61
N GLU A 66 7.30 -7.32 -6.58
CA GLU A 66 7.40 -8.44 -7.53
C GLU A 66 6.89 -8.07 -8.93
N LEU A 67 6.07 -7.02 -9.07
CA LEU A 67 5.64 -6.52 -10.36
C LEU A 67 6.74 -5.64 -10.95
N SER A 68 7.33 -6.08 -12.07
CA SER A 68 8.26 -5.25 -12.83
C SER A 68 7.60 -4.74 -14.11
N LEU A 69 7.66 -3.42 -14.33
CA LEU A 69 7.25 -2.77 -15.57
C LEU A 69 8.51 -2.44 -16.37
N ASN A 70 8.68 -3.02 -17.57
CA ASN A 70 9.85 -2.79 -18.42
C ASN A 70 11.19 -3.07 -17.72
N GLY A 71 11.24 -4.12 -16.90
CA GLY A 71 12.45 -4.51 -16.15
C GLY A 71 12.75 -3.65 -14.92
N ALA A 72 11.95 -2.62 -14.63
CA ALA A 72 12.04 -1.85 -13.39
C ALA A 72 10.96 -2.29 -12.40
N PRO A 73 11.28 -2.57 -11.12
CA PRO A 73 10.28 -2.91 -10.12
C PRO A 73 9.30 -1.74 -9.92
N LEU A 74 8.01 -2.02 -9.84
CA LEU A 74 7.00 -1.02 -9.51
C LEU A 74 7.18 -0.56 -8.06
N THR A 75 7.10 0.75 -7.88
CA THR A 75 6.98 1.35 -6.55
C THR A 75 5.51 1.60 -6.25
N ILE A 76 5.15 1.61 -4.95
CA ILE A 76 3.79 1.92 -4.51
C ILE A 76 3.30 3.27 -5.04
N TRP A 77 4.18 4.28 -5.07
CA TRP A 77 3.89 5.60 -5.63
C TRP A 77 3.53 5.55 -7.11
N ARG A 78 4.20 4.69 -7.88
CA ARG A 78 3.90 4.52 -9.29
C ARG A 78 2.58 3.78 -9.50
N VAL A 79 2.27 2.79 -8.66
CA VAL A 79 0.95 2.12 -8.64
C VAL A 79 -0.16 3.12 -8.31
N ASP A 80 0.05 3.99 -7.32
CA ASP A 80 -0.94 4.98 -6.92
C ASP A 80 -1.15 6.04 -8.01
N GLN A 81 -0.08 6.50 -8.65
CA GLN A 81 -0.17 7.37 -9.84
C GLN A 81 -0.93 6.68 -10.98
N PHE A 82 -0.64 5.39 -11.25
CA PHE A 82 -1.42 4.60 -12.20
C PHE A 82 -2.89 4.51 -11.80
N ARG A 83 -3.20 4.32 -10.52
CA ARG A 83 -4.58 4.31 -10.04
C ARG A 83 -5.28 5.62 -10.39
N GLU A 84 -4.66 6.77 -10.14
CA GLU A 84 -5.24 8.07 -10.43
C GLU A 84 -5.41 8.31 -11.93
N ASP A 85 -4.36 8.06 -12.72
CA ASP A 85 -4.36 8.24 -14.17
C ASP A 85 -5.41 7.35 -14.85
N PHE A 86 -5.59 6.13 -14.35
CA PHE A 86 -6.51 5.14 -14.92
C PHE A 86 -7.89 5.11 -14.26
N LYS A 87 -8.13 5.86 -13.18
CA LYS A 87 -9.41 5.86 -12.43
C LYS A 87 -10.60 6.11 -13.35
N ASN A 88 -10.47 7.07 -14.25
CA ASN A 88 -11.53 7.48 -15.17
C ASN A 88 -11.43 6.81 -16.55
N TRP A 89 -10.40 6.00 -16.77
CA TRP A 89 -10.10 5.46 -18.09
C TRP A 89 -11.14 4.45 -18.59
N PRO A 90 -11.64 3.49 -17.77
CA PRO A 90 -12.74 2.62 -18.17
C PRO A 90 -14.01 3.40 -18.54
N GLU A 91 -14.33 4.45 -17.78
CA GLU A 91 -15.50 5.28 -18.07
C GLU A 91 -15.30 6.09 -19.36
N ALA A 92 -14.10 6.62 -19.60
CA ALA A 92 -13.77 7.33 -20.83
C ALA A 92 -13.84 6.41 -22.06
N ILE A 93 -13.31 5.19 -21.98
CA ILE A 93 -13.40 4.18 -23.06
C ILE A 93 -14.87 3.78 -23.28
N ARG A 94 -15.64 3.59 -22.20
CA ARG A 94 -17.07 3.27 -22.30
C ARG A 94 -17.84 4.38 -23.01
N LYS A 95 -17.66 5.65 -22.60
CA LYS A 95 -18.27 6.82 -23.25
C LYS A 95 -17.86 6.93 -24.73
N LEU A 96 -16.59 6.70 -25.06
CA LEU A 96 -16.12 6.65 -26.46
C LEU A 96 -16.80 5.53 -27.25
N ARG A 97 -16.94 4.33 -26.67
CA ARG A 97 -17.60 3.19 -27.32
C ARG A 97 -19.08 3.45 -27.56
N GLU A 98 -19.79 3.95 -26.55
CA GLU A 98 -21.20 4.33 -26.64
C GLU A 98 -21.40 5.45 -27.67
N GLY A 99 -20.53 6.47 -27.67
CA GLY A 99 -20.54 7.56 -28.66
C GLY A 99 -20.33 7.07 -30.09
N ILE A 100 -19.31 6.26 -30.34
CA ILE A 100 -19.06 5.67 -31.67
C ILE A 100 -20.24 4.80 -32.13
N ALA A 101 -20.83 4.02 -31.24
CA ALA A 101 -21.99 3.19 -31.57
C ALA A 101 -23.20 4.06 -31.97
N GLN A 102 -23.48 5.11 -31.21
CA GLN A 102 -24.56 6.05 -31.51
C GLN A 102 -24.32 6.80 -32.82
N ASP A 103 -23.08 7.25 -33.07
CA ASP A 103 -22.70 7.94 -34.30
C ASP A 103 -22.81 7.04 -35.53
N ARG A 104 -22.51 5.73 -35.40
CA ARG A 104 -22.74 4.75 -36.46
C ARG A 104 -24.22 4.55 -36.78
N ILE A 105 -25.09 4.53 -35.76
CA ILE A 105 -26.54 4.46 -35.96
C ILE A 105 -27.05 5.71 -36.68
N ASN A 106 -26.61 6.89 -36.23
CA ASN A 106 -26.94 8.18 -36.86
C ASN A 106 -26.46 8.23 -38.32
N LEU A 107 -25.23 7.77 -38.58
CA LEU A 107 -24.68 7.69 -39.93
C LEU A 107 -25.49 6.75 -40.83
N ALA A 108 -25.89 5.59 -40.33
CA ALA A 108 -26.72 4.65 -41.09
C ALA A 108 -28.08 5.27 -41.45
N LYS A 109 -28.71 5.97 -40.50
CA LYS A 109 -29.96 6.72 -40.74
C LYS A 109 -29.79 7.82 -41.78
N ASP A 110 -28.70 8.59 -41.70
CA ASP A 110 -28.41 9.65 -42.68
C ASP A 110 -28.14 9.08 -44.08
N LYS A 111 -27.42 7.95 -44.18
CA LYS A 111 -27.22 7.23 -45.44
C LYS A 111 -28.53 6.75 -46.05
N GLN A 112 -29.41 6.20 -45.22
CA GLN A 112 -30.74 5.75 -45.67
C GLN A 112 -31.59 6.94 -46.15
N ASN A 113 -31.64 8.03 -45.40
CA ASN A 113 -32.35 9.25 -45.81
C ASN A 113 -31.80 9.83 -47.11
N ASN A 114 -30.47 9.86 -47.27
CA ASN A 114 -29.84 10.35 -48.50
C ASN A 114 -30.11 9.42 -49.69
N LEU A 115 -30.21 8.10 -49.49
CA LEU A 115 -30.61 7.14 -50.51
C LEU A 115 -32.04 7.40 -51.00
N VAL A 116 -32.97 7.66 -50.07
CA VAL A 116 -34.36 8.01 -50.41
C VAL A 116 -34.41 9.32 -51.21
N LEU A 117 -33.72 10.37 -50.76
CA LEU A 117 -33.64 11.64 -51.47
C LEU A 117 -32.97 11.51 -52.85
N ALA A 118 -31.94 10.68 -52.99
CA ALA A 118 -31.30 10.43 -54.27
C ALA A 118 -32.23 9.67 -55.24
N ALA A 119 -33.00 8.71 -54.74
CA ALA A 119 -34.00 8.00 -55.55
C ALA A 119 -35.13 8.94 -55.99
N GLU A 120 -35.60 9.83 -55.10
CA GLU A 120 -36.57 10.87 -55.42
C GLU A 120 -36.03 11.83 -56.49
N GLN A 121 -34.80 12.30 -56.32
CA GLN A 121 -34.12 13.16 -57.30
C GLN A 121 -34.00 12.50 -58.67
N LEU A 122 -33.65 11.21 -58.71
CA LEU A 122 -33.56 10.43 -59.96
C LEU A 122 -34.93 10.26 -60.63
N ASN A 123 -35.97 9.96 -59.86
CA ASN A 123 -37.34 9.84 -60.36
C ASN A 123 -37.84 11.16 -60.95
N GLU A 124 -37.65 12.27 -60.23
CA GLU A 124 -38.02 13.60 -60.70
C GLU A 124 -37.20 14.02 -61.92
N ALA A 125 -35.91 13.66 -61.98
CA ALA A 125 -35.07 13.96 -63.15
C ALA A 125 -35.54 13.18 -64.38
N THR A 126 -35.95 11.93 -64.18
CA THR A 126 -36.48 11.07 -65.24
C THR A 126 -37.81 11.59 -65.77
N ARG A 127 -38.74 11.98 -64.88
CA ARG A 127 -40.02 12.60 -65.23
C ARG A 127 -39.82 13.90 -65.99
N LEU A 128 -38.98 14.78 -65.47
CA LEU A 128 -38.65 16.06 -66.11
C LEU A 128 -38.07 15.86 -67.52
N ALA A 129 -37.18 14.90 -67.69
CA ALA A 129 -36.59 14.60 -69.00
C ALA A 129 -37.65 14.11 -70.00
N GLU A 130 -38.62 13.30 -69.55
CA GLU A 130 -39.73 12.83 -70.38
C GLU A 130 -40.71 13.96 -70.74
N ASP A 131 -41.06 14.81 -69.76
CA ASP A 131 -41.91 16.00 -69.98
C ASP A 131 -41.28 16.93 -71.03
N ILE A 132 -39.99 17.21 -70.91
CA ILE A 132 -39.23 18.07 -71.85
C ILE A 132 -39.16 17.44 -73.25
N ARG A 133 -38.96 16.12 -73.36
CA ARG A 133 -39.00 15.44 -74.67
C ARG A 133 -40.38 15.53 -75.31
N SER A 134 -41.43 15.28 -74.52
CA SER A 134 -42.82 15.37 -75.01
C SER A 134 -43.13 16.80 -75.50
N LEU A 135 -42.69 17.83 -74.76
CA LEU A 135 -42.85 19.22 -75.12
C LEU A 135 -42.08 19.56 -76.40
N LYS A 136 -40.82 19.12 -76.51
CA LYS A 136 -40.01 19.28 -77.73
C LYS A 136 -40.69 18.62 -78.93
N GLN A 137 -41.27 17.44 -78.77
CA GLN A 137 -42.00 16.75 -79.84
C GLN A 137 -43.28 17.52 -80.26
N LYS A 138 -44.05 18.06 -79.31
CA LYS A 138 -45.21 18.91 -79.61
C LYS A 138 -44.79 20.19 -80.37
N VAL A 139 -43.76 20.88 -79.89
CA VAL A 139 -43.26 22.14 -80.49
C VAL A 139 -42.72 21.89 -81.90
N THR A 140 -41.92 20.84 -82.11
CA THR A 140 -41.39 20.50 -83.44
C THR A 140 -42.51 20.15 -84.42
N THR A 141 -43.50 19.37 -84.00
CA THR A 141 -44.69 19.05 -84.82
C THR A 141 -45.48 20.30 -85.19
N ALA A 142 -45.71 21.21 -84.23
CA ALA A 142 -46.42 22.47 -84.47
C ALA A 142 -45.65 23.44 -85.39
N SER A 143 -44.32 23.45 -85.30
CA SER A 143 -43.46 24.33 -86.10
C SER A 143 -43.33 23.92 -87.58
N GLY A 144 -43.83 22.74 -87.97
CA GLY A 144 -43.69 22.20 -89.32
C GLY A 144 -42.29 21.71 -89.69
N GLN A 145 -41.32 21.74 -88.76
CA GLN A 145 -40.00 21.14 -88.96
C GLN A 145 -40.06 19.63 -88.75
N LEU A 146 -40.23 18.87 -89.83
CA LEU A 146 -40.01 17.42 -89.86
C LEU A 146 -38.51 17.12 -89.73
N THR A 147 -37.98 17.12 -88.51
CA THR A 147 -36.68 16.52 -88.22
C THR A 147 -36.88 15.11 -87.67
N SER A 148 -36.24 14.12 -88.30
CA SER A 148 -36.17 12.73 -87.84
C SER A 148 -35.38 12.64 -86.53
N ILE A 149 -36.09 12.67 -85.41
CA ILE A 149 -35.50 12.53 -84.07
C ILE A 149 -35.20 11.05 -83.84
N SER A 150 -33.91 10.67 -83.86
CA SER A 150 -33.47 9.35 -83.38
C SER A 150 -33.57 9.30 -81.87
N THR A 151 -34.45 8.43 -81.35
CA THR A 151 -34.84 8.30 -79.94
C THR A 151 -34.05 7.25 -79.15
N THR A 152 -32.90 6.77 -79.65
CA THR A 152 -32.32 5.50 -79.17
C THR A 152 -31.28 5.58 -78.05
N SER A 153 -30.99 6.76 -77.49
CA SER A 153 -30.02 6.86 -76.37
C SER A 153 -30.72 7.17 -75.05
N PRO A 154 -30.61 6.32 -74.01
CA PRO A 154 -31.14 6.62 -72.70
C PRO A 154 -30.42 7.84 -72.08
N PRO A 155 -31.15 8.67 -71.32
CA PRO A 155 -30.63 9.91 -70.75
C PRO A 155 -29.79 9.63 -69.50
N GLU A 156 -28.54 9.20 -69.64
CA GLU A 156 -27.69 8.95 -68.46
C GLU A 156 -27.07 10.21 -67.86
N SER A 157 -27.28 11.41 -68.44
CA SER A 157 -26.69 12.64 -67.88
C SER A 157 -27.66 13.82 -67.82
N THR A 158 -27.70 14.49 -66.67
CA THR A 158 -28.49 15.73 -66.43
C THR A 158 -28.10 16.89 -67.35
N SER A 159 -26.89 16.88 -67.92
CA SER A 159 -26.46 17.82 -68.94
C SER A 159 -27.35 17.78 -70.18
N SER A 160 -27.94 16.60 -70.49
CA SER A 160 -28.90 16.48 -71.59
C SER A 160 -30.18 17.28 -71.34
N VAL A 161 -30.62 17.43 -70.09
CA VAL A 161 -31.88 18.11 -69.76
C VAL A 161 -31.75 19.63 -69.89
N SER A 162 -30.63 20.19 -69.41
CA SER A 162 -30.38 21.63 -69.56
C SER A 162 -30.23 22.01 -71.03
N GLU A 163 -29.51 21.21 -71.82
CA GLU A 163 -29.34 21.43 -73.26
C GLU A 163 -30.68 21.37 -74.00
N LEU A 164 -31.54 20.40 -73.67
CA LEU A 164 -32.88 20.29 -74.25
C LEU A 164 -33.76 21.49 -73.89
N LEU A 165 -33.69 21.99 -72.65
CA LEU A 165 -34.38 23.20 -72.22
C LEU A 165 -33.91 24.44 -72.99
N THR A 166 -32.60 24.61 -73.17
CA THR A 166 -32.04 25.73 -73.96
C THR A 166 -32.45 25.65 -75.42
N GLN A 167 -32.47 24.45 -76.01
CA GLN A 167 -32.96 24.26 -77.39
C GLN A 167 -34.45 24.59 -77.53
N LEU A 168 -35.28 24.16 -76.56
CA LEU A 168 -36.71 24.48 -76.52
C LEU A 168 -36.95 25.97 -76.39
N GLU A 169 -36.20 26.66 -75.54
CA GLU A 169 -36.28 28.10 -75.36
C GLU A 169 -35.92 28.87 -76.64
N LEU A 170 -34.91 28.39 -77.39
CA LEU A 170 -34.53 28.97 -78.67
C LEU A 170 -35.57 28.71 -79.77
N LEU A 171 -36.25 27.56 -79.76
CA LEU A 171 -37.37 27.27 -80.66
C LEU A 171 -38.62 28.08 -80.34
N LEU A 172 -38.86 28.33 -79.04
CA LEU A 172 -40.01 29.08 -78.52
C LEU A 172 -39.82 30.59 -78.58
N SER A 173 -38.73 31.09 -79.16
CA SER A 173 -38.53 32.53 -79.39
C SER A 173 -39.46 33.13 -80.45
N ARG A 174 -40.31 32.31 -81.09
CA ARG A 174 -41.37 32.77 -82.01
C ARG A 174 -42.66 33.05 -81.23
N ASP A 175 -43.24 34.23 -81.42
CA ASP A 175 -44.41 34.73 -80.66
C ASP A 175 -45.64 33.81 -80.68
N ASP A 176 -45.85 33.08 -81.78
CA ASP A 176 -46.97 32.16 -81.97
C ASP A 176 -46.83 30.89 -81.11
N LEU A 177 -45.66 30.26 -81.15
CA LEU A 177 -45.35 29.08 -80.35
C LEU A 177 -45.24 29.43 -78.86
N GLN A 178 -44.73 30.62 -78.54
CA GLN A 178 -44.65 31.09 -77.16
C GLN A 178 -46.03 31.24 -76.51
N LYS A 179 -47.03 31.75 -77.25
CA LYS A 179 -48.41 31.85 -76.76
C LYS A 179 -49.03 30.48 -76.50
N GLN A 180 -48.68 29.48 -77.30
CA GLN A 180 -49.26 28.14 -77.20
C GLN A 180 -48.59 27.27 -76.13
N PHE A 181 -47.26 27.32 -76.01
CA PHE A 181 -46.48 26.39 -75.17
C PHE A 181 -45.69 27.07 -74.04
N GLY A 182 -45.75 28.40 -73.93
CA GLY A 182 -44.96 29.16 -72.95
C GLY A 182 -45.25 28.79 -71.49
N SER A 183 -46.49 28.42 -71.16
CA SER A 183 -46.85 27.94 -69.82
C SER A 183 -46.23 26.57 -69.50
N GLU A 184 -46.27 25.61 -70.44
CA GLU A 184 -45.63 24.30 -70.29
C GLU A 184 -44.10 24.44 -70.14
N LEU A 185 -43.46 25.34 -70.91
CA LEU A 185 -42.04 25.64 -70.76
C LEU A 185 -41.71 26.25 -69.38
N THR A 186 -42.55 27.17 -68.89
CA THR A 186 -42.35 27.82 -67.59
C THR A 186 -42.45 26.81 -66.45
N GLU A 187 -43.41 25.89 -66.52
CA GLU A 187 -43.56 24.80 -65.56
C GLU A 187 -42.37 23.83 -65.61
N ALA A 188 -41.91 23.45 -66.81
CA ALA A 188 -40.73 22.61 -66.98
C ALA A 188 -39.45 23.27 -66.40
N LYS A 189 -39.28 24.58 -66.62
CA LYS A 189 -38.18 25.35 -66.03
C LYS A 189 -38.25 25.39 -64.51
N LYS A 190 -39.44 25.58 -63.94
CA LYS A 190 -39.65 25.56 -62.50
C LYS A 190 -39.24 24.21 -61.90
N ARG A 191 -39.72 23.10 -62.47
CA ARG A 191 -39.34 21.73 -62.05
C ARG A 191 -37.85 21.46 -62.21
N TYR A 192 -37.22 22.01 -63.26
CA TYR A 192 -35.77 21.92 -63.43
C TYR A 192 -35.00 22.59 -62.29
N ILE A 193 -35.43 23.79 -61.86
CA ILE A 193 -34.83 24.50 -60.72
C ILE A 193 -35.04 23.69 -59.44
N GLU A 194 -36.26 23.21 -59.18
CA GLU A 194 -36.58 22.37 -58.00
C GLU A 194 -35.72 21.09 -57.97
N ASN A 195 -35.52 20.42 -59.12
CA ASN A 195 -34.64 19.25 -59.21
C ASN A 195 -33.16 19.60 -58.97
N ALA A 196 -32.71 20.76 -59.47
CA ALA A 196 -31.34 21.23 -59.24
C ALA A 196 -31.08 21.51 -57.75
N GLU A 197 -32.05 22.11 -57.05
CA GLU A 197 -31.99 22.33 -55.59
C GLU A 197 -31.99 21.00 -54.82
N LEU A 198 -32.82 20.04 -55.24
CA LEU A 198 -32.84 18.70 -54.64
C LEU A 198 -31.50 17.98 -54.82
N ARG A 199 -30.88 18.08 -56.00
CA ARG A 199 -29.53 17.56 -56.27
C ARG A 199 -28.47 18.23 -55.39
N ALA A 200 -28.53 19.56 -55.24
CA ALA A 200 -27.62 20.29 -54.36
C ALA A 200 -27.76 19.81 -52.90
N THR A 201 -28.99 19.50 -52.47
CA THR A 201 -29.27 18.92 -51.14
C THR A 201 -28.68 17.53 -50.98
N VAL A 202 -28.83 16.65 -51.98
CA VAL A 202 -28.23 15.30 -52.00
C VAL A 202 -26.71 15.36 -51.91
N GLU A 203 -26.05 16.21 -52.70
CA GLU A 203 -24.59 16.36 -52.66
C GLU A 203 -24.11 16.96 -51.33
N THR A 204 -24.85 17.93 -50.77
CA THR A 204 -24.55 18.48 -49.44
C THR A 204 -24.66 17.40 -48.36
N ASN A 205 -25.69 16.57 -48.40
CA ASN A 205 -25.86 15.46 -47.45
C ASN A 205 -24.79 14.38 -47.63
N LYS A 206 -24.39 14.08 -48.86
CA LYS A 206 -23.27 13.18 -49.15
C LYS A 206 -21.95 13.70 -48.59
N ALA A 207 -21.68 14.99 -48.68
CA ALA A 207 -20.51 15.62 -48.06
C ALA A 207 -20.57 15.53 -46.52
N LYS A 208 -21.74 15.77 -45.90
CA LYS A 208 -21.95 15.59 -44.46
C LYS A 208 -21.71 14.15 -44.01
N ILE A 209 -22.21 13.17 -44.77
CA ILE A 209 -21.99 11.74 -44.51
C ILE A 209 -20.49 11.42 -44.51
N LYS A 210 -19.74 11.87 -45.54
CA LYS A 210 -18.28 11.69 -45.59
C LYS A 210 -17.56 12.34 -44.40
N GLY A 211 -17.97 13.54 -44.00
CA GLY A 211 -17.43 14.21 -42.82
C GLY A 211 -17.70 13.45 -41.52
N LYS A 212 -18.88 12.83 -41.39
CA LYS A 212 -19.18 11.95 -40.24
C LYS A 212 -18.37 10.66 -40.27
N GLU A 213 -18.14 10.07 -41.45
CA GLU A 213 -17.28 8.88 -41.60
C GLU A 213 -15.84 9.16 -41.16
N SER A 214 -15.26 10.29 -41.59
CA SER A 214 -13.90 10.67 -41.17
C SER A 214 -13.83 10.99 -39.68
N TRP A 215 -14.86 11.62 -39.10
CA TRP A 215 -14.97 11.84 -37.66
C TRP A 215 -15.04 10.53 -36.86
N ILE A 216 -15.84 9.55 -37.31
CA ILE A 216 -15.89 8.23 -36.67
C ILE A 216 -14.54 7.53 -36.77
N ALA A 217 -13.86 7.63 -37.92
CA ALA A 217 -12.54 7.05 -38.10
C ALA A 217 -11.51 7.65 -37.13
N SER A 218 -11.49 8.98 -36.94
CA SER A 218 -10.57 9.62 -35.99
C SER A 218 -10.87 9.24 -34.53
N LEU A 219 -12.13 9.04 -34.16
CA LEU A 219 -12.48 8.51 -32.84
C LEU A 219 -12.03 7.05 -32.64
N GLN A 220 -12.06 6.24 -33.70
CA GLN A 220 -11.53 4.88 -33.66
C GLN A 220 -10.01 4.87 -33.52
N GLU A 221 -9.31 5.76 -34.22
CA GLU A 221 -7.87 5.95 -34.11
C GLU A 221 -7.49 6.41 -32.70
N GLN A 222 -8.18 7.43 -32.15
CA GLN A 222 -7.97 7.89 -30.76
C GLN A 222 -8.16 6.77 -29.74
N ARG A 223 -9.13 5.87 -29.97
CA ARG A 223 -9.32 4.69 -29.12
C ARG A 223 -8.14 3.73 -29.25
N GLN A 224 -7.70 3.42 -30.47
CA GLN A 224 -6.56 2.55 -30.71
C GLN A 224 -5.27 3.12 -30.11
N ASP A 225 -5.04 4.43 -30.22
CA ASP A 225 -3.90 5.11 -29.61
C ASP A 225 -3.92 4.99 -28.08
N ARG A 226 -5.08 5.10 -27.45
CA ARG A 226 -5.21 4.90 -26.00
C ARG A 226 -4.95 3.44 -25.61
N GLU A 227 -5.51 2.49 -26.34
CA GLU A 227 -5.28 1.06 -26.12
C GLU A 227 -3.80 0.71 -26.32
N GLN A 228 -3.14 1.27 -27.34
CA GLN A 228 -1.70 1.10 -27.60
C GLN A 228 -0.82 1.83 -26.57
N ALA A 229 -1.20 3.02 -26.11
CA ALA A 229 -0.47 3.74 -25.07
C ALA A 229 -0.48 2.94 -23.77
N ALA A 230 -1.62 2.33 -23.42
CA ALA A 230 -1.69 1.37 -22.34
C ALA A 230 -0.78 0.15 -22.61
N ALA A 231 -0.88 -0.48 -23.79
CA ALA A 231 -0.03 -1.62 -24.15
C ALA A 231 1.48 -1.28 -24.05
N LYS A 232 1.90 -0.12 -24.53
CA LYS A 232 3.28 0.38 -24.44
C LYS A 232 3.72 0.66 -23.00
N LEU A 233 2.84 1.24 -22.17
CA LEU A 233 3.11 1.43 -20.75
C LEU A 233 3.34 0.08 -20.04
N PHE A 234 2.54 -0.93 -20.37
CA PHE A 234 2.62 -2.27 -19.78
C PHE A 234 3.63 -3.21 -20.45
N GLY A 235 4.37 -2.72 -21.45
CA GLY A 235 5.43 -3.45 -22.15
C GLY A 235 4.90 -4.19 -23.38
N ASP A 236 5.38 -3.78 -24.55
CA ASP A 236 5.06 -4.37 -25.87
C ASP A 236 5.91 -5.63 -26.18
N SER A 237 6.50 -6.28 -25.16
CA SER A 237 7.37 -7.42 -25.38
C SER A 237 6.55 -8.71 -25.49
N SER A 238 6.14 -9.00 -26.73
CA SER A 238 5.51 -10.24 -27.20
C SER A 238 4.11 -10.51 -26.66
N SER A 239 3.23 -10.85 -27.60
CA SER A 239 1.79 -11.12 -27.52
C SER A 239 1.33 -12.21 -26.54
N THR A 240 2.17 -12.63 -25.59
CA THR A 240 1.89 -13.66 -24.59
C THR A 240 1.97 -13.17 -23.14
N THR A 241 2.47 -11.95 -22.87
CA THR A 241 2.73 -11.48 -21.48
C THR A 241 1.87 -10.31 -21.00
N ALA A 242 1.09 -9.67 -21.88
CA ALA A 242 0.40 -8.41 -21.57
C ALA A 242 -0.93 -8.53 -20.77
N PRO A 243 -1.86 -9.46 -21.03
CA PRO A 243 -3.15 -9.46 -20.34
C PRO A 243 -3.03 -9.83 -18.85
N GLU A 244 -2.17 -10.80 -18.50
CA GLU A 244 -2.00 -11.22 -17.10
C GLU A 244 -1.34 -10.13 -16.23
N LEU A 245 -0.35 -9.40 -16.76
CA LEU A 245 0.29 -8.31 -16.01
C LEU A 245 -0.68 -7.15 -15.78
N VAL A 246 -1.43 -6.78 -16.82
CA VAL A 246 -2.47 -5.75 -16.72
C VAL A 246 -3.55 -6.17 -15.73
N GLU A 247 -4.00 -7.42 -15.78
CA GLU A 247 -4.98 -7.96 -14.83
C GLU A 247 -4.43 -7.98 -13.40
N ARG A 248 -3.16 -8.36 -13.19
CA ARG A 248 -2.50 -8.27 -11.88
C ARG A 248 -2.41 -6.83 -11.38
N ILE A 249 -2.01 -5.88 -12.22
CA ILE A 249 -1.93 -4.45 -11.84
C ILE A 249 -3.32 -3.91 -11.54
N LEU A 250 -4.33 -4.23 -12.34
CA LEU A 250 -5.72 -3.84 -12.08
C LEU A 250 -6.24 -4.46 -10.79
N ASN A 251 -5.93 -5.73 -10.51
CA ASN A 251 -6.29 -6.38 -9.26
C ASN A 251 -5.60 -5.72 -8.06
N VAL A 252 -4.30 -5.45 -8.15
CA VAL A 252 -3.54 -4.72 -7.11
C VAL A 252 -4.08 -3.30 -6.91
N THR A 253 -4.48 -2.63 -7.99
CA THR A 253 -5.07 -1.29 -7.96
C THR A 253 -6.46 -1.31 -7.31
N ALA A 254 -7.26 -2.35 -7.60
CA ALA A 254 -8.55 -2.57 -6.97
C ALA A 254 -8.39 -2.93 -5.48
N GLU A 255 -7.41 -3.76 -5.14
CA GLU A 255 -7.02 -4.05 -3.75
C GLU A 255 -6.61 -2.76 -3.02
N LEU A 256 -5.78 -1.90 -3.63
CA LEU A 256 -5.40 -0.60 -3.08
C LEU A 256 -6.60 0.33 -2.86
N SER A 257 -7.56 0.31 -3.79
CA SER A 257 -8.82 1.05 -3.65
C SER A 257 -9.64 0.49 -2.50
N SER A 258 -9.75 -0.84 -2.37
CA SER A 258 -10.47 -1.48 -1.25
C SER A 258 -9.84 -1.13 0.10
N LEU A 259 -8.50 -1.05 0.17
CA LEU A 259 -7.75 -0.66 1.36
C LEU A 259 -8.05 0.76 1.85
N SER A 260 -8.49 1.66 0.95
CA SER A 260 -8.94 3.01 1.35
C SER A 260 -10.24 3.01 2.15
N SER A 261 -11.08 1.97 2.02
CA SER A 261 -12.33 1.84 2.80
C SER A 261 -12.12 1.18 4.17
N VAL A 262 -11.04 0.41 4.31
CA VAL A 262 -10.69 -0.30 5.53
C VAL A 262 -10.13 0.69 6.56
N TRP A 263 -10.72 0.72 7.77
CA TRP A 263 -10.28 1.57 8.89
C TRP A 263 -10.19 3.06 8.54
N GLY A 264 -11.13 3.58 7.75
CA GLY A 264 -11.16 4.99 7.35
C GLY A 264 -9.96 5.43 6.52
N GLY A 265 -9.30 4.50 5.82
CA GLY A 265 -8.15 4.77 4.97
C GLY A 265 -6.80 4.79 5.69
N ALA A 266 -6.75 4.43 6.98
CA ALA A 266 -5.50 4.34 7.72
C ALA A 266 -4.51 3.35 7.08
N VAL A 267 -5.00 2.18 6.64
CA VAL A 267 -4.17 1.15 5.98
C VAL A 267 -3.62 1.67 4.65
N TYR A 268 -4.43 2.39 3.88
CA TYR A 268 -4.00 3.00 2.63
C TYR A 268 -2.90 4.04 2.86
N THR A 269 -3.07 4.94 3.83
CA THR A 269 -2.05 5.95 4.17
C THR A 269 -0.73 5.32 4.59
N VAL A 270 -0.78 4.25 5.40
CA VAL A 270 0.41 3.50 5.82
C VAL A 270 1.05 2.74 4.66
N ALA A 271 0.25 2.16 3.77
CA ALA A 271 0.75 1.44 2.60
C ALA A 271 1.49 2.35 1.61
N LEU A 272 1.20 3.66 1.59
CA LEU A 272 1.96 4.62 0.78
C LEU A 272 3.36 4.92 1.34
N TRP A 273 3.66 4.57 2.60
CA TRP A 273 4.97 4.87 3.19
C TRP A 273 6.08 4.01 2.57
N THR A 274 7.33 4.41 2.74
CA THR A 274 8.45 3.60 2.25
C THR A 274 8.50 2.24 2.96
N ASN A 275 8.91 1.19 2.24
CA ASN A 275 8.93 -0.18 2.77
C ASN A 275 9.74 -0.29 4.08
N ASP A 276 10.88 0.40 4.16
CA ASP A 276 11.69 0.43 5.38
C ASP A 276 10.92 1.01 6.58
N MET A 277 10.08 2.03 6.37
CA MET A 277 9.29 2.63 7.45
C MET A 277 8.15 1.70 7.88
N VAL A 278 7.47 1.06 6.94
CA VAL A 278 6.40 0.09 7.25
C VAL A 278 6.97 -1.09 8.02
N VAL A 279 8.12 -1.63 7.60
CA VAL A 279 8.82 -2.71 8.31
C VAL A 279 9.27 -2.28 9.70
N LEU A 280 9.81 -1.07 9.86
CA LEU A 280 10.21 -0.54 11.17
C LEU A 280 9.00 -0.39 12.12
N LEU A 281 7.86 0.10 11.63
CA LEU A 281 6.65 0.25 12.42
C LEU A 281 6.00 -1.08 12.77
N LEU A 282 6.02 -2.03 11.83
CA LEU A 282 5.62 -3.42 12.07
C LEU A 282 6.45 -4.01 13.21
N LEU A 283 7.77 -3.85 13.13
CA LEU A 283 8.73 -4.34 14.12
C LEU A 283 8.46 -3.75 15.50
N ILE A 284 8.30 -2.43 15.58
CA ILE A 284 7.99 -1.72 16.84
C ILE A 284 6.66 -2.23 17.39
N SER A 285 5.61 -2.28 16.57
CA SER A 285 4.27 -2.69 16.99
C SER A 285 4.25 -4.12 17.51
N MET A 286 5.00 -5.02 16.89
CA MET A 286 5.11 -6.42 17.31
C MET A 286 6.00 -6.62 18.54
N GLY A 287 7.05 -5.81 18.70
CA GLY A 287 7.84 -5.77 19.94
C GLY A 287 7.01 -5.28 21.13
N VAL A 288 6.22 -4.22 20.92
CA VAL A 288 5.25 -3.72 21.90
C VAL A 288 4.19 -4.78 22.21
N LEU A 289 3.65 -5.45 21.18
CA LEU A 289 2.67 -6.52 21.36
C LEU A 289 3.24 -7.69 22.18
N GLY A 290 4.45 -8.15 21.87
CA GLY A 290 5.13 -9.20 22.63
C GLY A 290 5.31 -8.84 24.10
N SER A 291 5.74 -7.61 24.37
CA SER A 291 5.87 -7.11 25.75
C SER A 291 4.51 -6.97 26.44
N ALA A 292 3.48 -6.49 25.73
CA ALA A 292 2.12 -6.36 26.25
C ALA A 292 1.52 -7.73 26.62
N LEU A 293 1.77 -8.76 25.81
CA LEU A 293 1.36 -10.14 26.08
C LEU A 293 2.09 -10.72 27.30
N ASN A 294 3.40 -10.47 27.44
CA ASN A 294 4.15 -10.88 28.62
C ASN A 294 3.61 -10.20 29.89
N LEU A 295 3.32 -8.89 29.83
CA LEU A 295 2.67 -8.15 30.91
C LEU A 295 1.28 -8.70 31.25
N LEU A 296 0.49 -9.03 30.23
CA LEU A 296 -0.85 -9.61 30.43
C LEU A 296 -0.76 -10.98 31.08
N ALA A 297 0.21 -11.82 30.66
CA ALA A 297 0.47 -13.10 31.29
C ALA A 297 0.88 -12.94 32.75
N ALA A 298 1.82 -12.03 33.05
CA ALA A 298 2.23 -11.73 34.43
C ALA A 298 1.05 -11.22 35.29
N PHE A 299 0.21 -10.36 34.73
CA PHE A 299 -0.98 -9.84 35.41
C PHE A 299 -2.01 -10.93 35.76
N ILE A 300 -2.19 -11.91 34.85
CA ILE A 300 -3.09 -13.06 35.05
C ILE A 300 -2.50 -14.05 36.05
N SER A 301 -1.20 -14.33 35.96
CA SER A 301 -0.49 -15.28 36.83
C SER A 301 -0.43 -14.83 38.30
N ASN A 302 -0.83 -13.60 38.61
CA ASN A 302 -0.91 -13.08 39.99
C ASN A 302 0.46 -13.13 40.70
N ASP A 303 1.54 -13.18 39.91
CA ASP A 303 2.90 -13.39 40.35
C ASP A 303 3.51 -12.01 40.63
N GLN A 304 3.62 -11.70 41.93
CA GLN A 304 4.33 -10.58 42.55
C GLN A 304 3.67 -9.20 42.71
N ASP A 305 4.16 -8.58 43.78
CA ASP A 305 3.95 -7.26 44.34
C ASP A 305 3.68 -6.15 43.33
N SER A 306 2.83 -5.21 43.76
CA SER A 306 2.31 -4.07 43.00
C SER A 306 3.34 -3.40 42.08
N LEU A 307 3.40 -3.88 40.84
CA LEU A 307 4.00 -3.19 39.71
C LEU A 307 3.47 -1.76 39.69
N SER A 308 4.36 -0.80 39.92
CA SER A 308 4.01 0.61 39.90
C SER A 308 3.46 0.96 38.51
N PHE A 309 2.43 1.81 38.46
CA PHE A 309 1.80 2.21 37.20
C PHE A 309 2.81 2.78 36.18
N GLY A 310 3.93 3.35 36.66
CA GLY A 310 5.02 3.85 35.81
C GLY A 310 5.87 2.78 35.12
N GLU A 311 5.83 1.52 35.58
CA GLU A 311 6.65 0.44 35.01
C GLU A 311 6.05 -0.17 33.74
N TYR A 312 4.73 -0.08 33.55
CA TYR A 312 4.04 -0.59 32.36
C TYR A 312 4.54 0.04 31.05
N PRO A 313 4.52 1.38 30.88
CA PRO A 313 5.00 2.01 29.65
C PRO A 313 6.50 1.77 29.42
N LEU A 314 7.28 1.67 30.50
CA LEU A 314 8.72 1.39 30.42
C LEU A 314 8.98 -0.01 29.85
N ARG A 315 8.27 -1.04 30.34
CA ARG A 315 8.39 -2.43 29.85
C ARG A 315 7.97 -2.55 28.38
N LEU A 316 6.89 -1.87 27.98
CA LEU A 316 6.47 -1.81 26.57
C LEU A 316 7.52 -1.17 25.67
N ALA A 317 8.11 -0.05 26.11
CA ALA A 317 9.19 0.62 25.39
C ALA A 317 10.43 -0.29 25.26
N PHE A 318 10.77 -1.05 26.30
CA PHE A 318 11.85 -2.04 26.24
C PHE A 318 11.58 -3.14 25.21
N GLY A 319 10.34 -3.63 25.10
CA GLY A 319 9.96 -4.58 24.04
C GLY A 319 10.19 -4.04 22.63
N ALA A 320 9.82 -2.77 22.39
CA ALA A 320 10.06 -2.09 21.13
C ALA A 320 11.57 -1.95 20.82
N VAL A 321 12.36 -1.47 21.79
CA VAL A 321 13.80 -1.27 21.64
C VAL A 321 14.51 -2.59 21.37
N LEU A 322 14.16 -3.65 22.10
CA LEU A 322 14.77 -4.96 21.92
C LEU A 322 14.46 -5.55 20.54
N ALA A 323 13.23 -5.37 20.04
CA ALA A 323 12.87 -5.76 18.67
C ALA A 323 13.72 -5.01 17.62
N ILE A 324 13.95 -3.70 17.80
CA ILE A 324 14.84 -2.89 16.94
C ILE A 324 16.28 -3.44 16.96
N VAL A 325 16.83 -3.68 18.15
CA VAL A 325 18.20 -4.20 18.28
C VAL A 325 18.34 -5.56 17.60
N MET A 326 17.40 -6.47 17.84
CA MET A 326 17.44 -7.81 17.24
C MET A 326 17.26 -7.75 15.72
N PHE A 327 16.46 -6.82 15.20
CA PHE A 327 16.37 -6.58 13.76
C PHE A 327 17.67 -6.06 13.15
N ILE A 328 18.37 -5.13 13.80
CA ILE A 328 19.68 -4.65 13.34
C ILE A 328 20.68 -5.80 13.30
N ILE A 329 20.72 -6.63 14.34
CA ILE A 329 21.59 -7.82 14.40
C ILE A 329 21.23 -8.79 13.27
N ALA A 330 19.94 -9.08 13.07
CA ALA A 330 19.49 -9.96 11.99
C ALA A 330 19.88 -9.42 10.62
N LYS A 331 19.65 -8.12 10.36
CA LYS A 331 19.99 -7.46 9.09
C LYS A 331 21.50 -7.43 8.84
N ALA A 332 22.32 -7.26 9.88
CA ALA A 332 23.77 -7.34 9.80
C ALA A 332 24.29 -8.79 9.62
N GLY A 333 23.55 -9.77 10.15
CA GLY A 333 23.90 -11.20 10.06
C GLY A 333 23.52 -11.87 8.73
N VAL A 334 22.48 -11.39 8.03
CA VAL A 334 22.04 -11.97 6.75
C VAL A 334 23.17 -12.03 5.69
N PRO A 335 23.95 -10.97 5.45
CA PRO A 335 25.07 -11.02 4.51
C PRO A 335 26.18 -12.01 4.90
N VAL A 336 26.29 -12.39 6.18
CA VAL A 336 27.29 -13.34 6.67
C VAL A 336 26.87 -14.78 6.40
N LEU A 337 25.57 -15.05 6.35
CA LEU A 337 25.00 -16.40 6.17
C LEU A 337 24.57 -16.69 4.72
N ALA A 338 24.25 -15.66 3.94
CA ALA A 338 23.76 -15.81 2.58
C ALA A 338 24.89 -15.52 1.58
N ASP A 339 25.20 -16.52 0.75
CA ASP A 339 26.27 -16.50 -0.26
C ASP A 339 26.25 -15.19 -1.07
N THR A 340 27.23 -14.32 -0.81
CA THR A 340 27.27 -12.91 -1.24
C THR A 340 27.26 -12.73 -2.75
N GLY A 341 27.51 -13.80 -3.52
CA GLY A 341 27.45 -13.81 -4.98
C GLY A 341 26.04 -13.90 -5.60
N LYS A 342 25.01 -14.33 -4.86
CA LYS A 342 23.64 -14.50 -5.40
C LYS A 342 22.64 -13.44 -4.93
N LEU A 343 22.99 -12.67 -3.91
CA LEU A 343 22.15 -11.63 -3.31
C LEU A 343 22.81 -10.25 -3.43
N ALA A 344 23.34 -9.95 -4.64
CA ALA A 344 23.82 -8.62 -4.98
C ALA A 344 22.62 -7.67 -5.13
N GLY A 345 22.07 -7.24 -4.01
CA GLY A 345 20.91 -6.36 -3.92
C GLY A 345 20.31 -6.48 -2.53
N ASN A 346 19.79 -5.37 -2.00
CA ASN A 346 19.05 -5.31 -0.74
C ASN A 346 17.84 -6.25 -0.77
N ALA A 347 18.06 -7.56 -0.62
CA ALA A 347 17.01 -8.55 -0.67
C ALA A 347 16.08 -8.27 0.51
N PRO A 348 14.81 -7.89 0.26
CA PRO A 348 13.90 -7.55 1.32
C PRO A 348 13.73 -8.77 2.22
N LEU A 349 14.04 -8.60 3.51
CA LEU A 349 13.82 -9.61 4.52
C LEU A 349 12.35 -9.98 4.55
N ASN A 350 12.06 -11.28 4.66
CA ASN A 350 10.69 -11.76 4.73
C ASN A 350 9.98 -11.13 5.96
N PRO A 351 8.86 -10.40 5.78
CA PRO A 351 8.13 -9.76 6.88
C PRO A 351 7.61 -10.75 7.93
N TYR A 352 7.39 -12.03 7.58
CA TYR A 352 7.03 -13.09 8.52
C TYR A 352 8.17 -13.44 9.50
N PHE A 353 9.42 -13.37 9.03
CA PHE A 353 10.57 -13.65 9.89
C PHE A 353 10.83 -12.47 10.83
N ILE A 354 10.73 -11.25 10.32
CA ILE A 354 10.89 -10.02 11.11
C ILE A 354 9.81 -9.95 12.19
N SER A 355 8.56 -10.27 11.85
CA SER A 355 7.46 -10.28 12.81
C SER A 355 7.67 -11.27 13.94
N LEU A 356 8.04 -12.51 13.60
CA LEU A 356 8.34 -13.55 14.58
C LEU A 356 9.47 -13.11 15.53
N LEU A 357 10.56 -12.60 14.96
CA LEU A 357 11.71 -12.13 15.72
C LEU A 357 11.34 -10.96 16.65
N ALA A 358 10.50 -10.03 16.20
CA ALA A 358 10.01 -8.92 17.01
C ALA A 358 9.16 -9.38 18.19
N VAL A 359 8.21 -10.28 17.95
CA VAL A 359 7.33 -10.81 19.00
C VAL A 359 8.12 -11.60 20.03
N VAL A 360 9.02 -12.50 19.59
CA VAL A 360 9.88 -13.27 20.48
C VAL A 360 10.77 -12.35 21.31
N SER A 361 11.34 -11.32 20.69
CA SER A 361 12.12 -10.30 21.40
C SER A 361 11.28 -9.60 22.47
N GLY A 362 10.06 -9.16 22.13
CA GLY A 362 9.14 -8.55 23.08
C GLY A 362 8.76 -9.48 24.24
N LEU A 363 8.49 -10.75 23.97
CA LEU A 363 8.17 -11.76 25.00
C LEU A 363 9.37 -12.05 25.92
N MET A 364 10.59 -11.99 25.39
CA MET A 364 11.82 -12.22 26.15
C MET A 364 12.37 -10.96 26.83
N SER A 365 11.69 -9.81 26.75
CA SER A 365 12.23 -8.53 27.24
C SER A 365 12.66 -8.59 28.70
N ASP A 366 11.86 -9.22 29.56
CA ASP A 366 12.13 -9.28 31.00
C ASP A 366 13.37 -10.13 31.31
N ARG A 367 13.50 -11.29 30.65
CA ARG A 367 14.68 -12.16 30.82
C ARG A 367 15.93 -11.52 30.22
N SER A 368 15.78 -10.88 29.06
CA SER A 368 16.87 -10.20 28.37
C SER A 368 17.37 -9.00 29.18
N MET A 369 16.48 -8.29 29.88
CA MET A 369 16.85 -7.18 30.76
C MET A 369 17.70 -7.64 31.94
N VAL A 370 17.37 -8.78 32.55
CA VAL A 370 18.19 -9.38 33.63
C VAL A 370 19.55 -9.81 33.07
N ALA A 371 19.58 -10.46 31.91
CA ALA A 371 20.82 -10.89 31.27
C ALA A 371 21.71 -9.71 30.86
N ILE A 372 21.14 -8.67 30.23
CA ILE A 372 21.86 -7.46 29.83
C ILE A 372 22.38 -6.71 31.06
N ARG A 373 21.61 -6.61 32.16
CA ARG A 373 22.12 -6.04 33.42
C ARG A 373 23.29 -6.86 33.96
N GLY A 374 23.22 -8.19 33.89
CA GLY A 374 24.32 -9.09 34.26
C GLY A 374 25.57 -8.87 33.42
N VAL A 375 25.44 -8.86 32.09
CA VAL A 375 26.55 -8.67 31.15
C VAL A 375 27.09 -7.24 31.21
N ALA A 376 26.23 -6.23 31.23
CA ALA A 376 26.64 -4.83 31.33
C ALA A 376 27.32 -4.54 32.67
N SER A 377 26.82 -5.09 33.79
CA SER A 377 27.53 -4.98 35.07
C SER A 377 28.86 -5.71 35.04
N SER A 378 28.95 -6.88 34.40
CA SER A 378 30.22 -7.59 34.20
C SER A 378 31.20 -6.83 33.31
N LEU A 379 30.73 -6.23 32.22
CA LEU A 379 31.56 -5.46 31.29
C LEU A 379 31.99 -4.13 31.91
N LEU A 380 31.09 -3.41 32.58
CA LEU A 380 31.43 -2.20 33.32
C LEU A 380 32.39 -2.49 34.50
N ARG A 381 32.26 -3.66 35.15
CA ARG A 381 33.26 -4.15 36.12
C ARG A 381 34.61 -4.38 35.44
N SER A 382 34.65 -4.98 34.25
CA SER A 382 35.91 -5.25 33.52
C SER A 382 36.58 -4.00 32.94
N VAL A 383 35.81 -2.99 32.53
CA VAL A 383 36.33 -1.75 31.91
C VAL A 383 36.65 -0.68 32.97
N GLY A 384 36.04 -0.76 34.16
CA GLY A 384 36.20 0.20 35.26
C GLY A 384 37.36 -0.07 36.22
N GLY A 385 38.23 -1.06 35.98
CA GLY A 385 39.51 -1.27 36.71
C GLY A 385 39.43 -1.53 38.22
N ALA A 386 38.25 -1.50 38.83
CA ALA A 386 38.05 -1.88 40.21
C ALA A 386 37.57 -3.33 40.24
N ASP A 387 38.52 -4.26 40.32
CA ASP A 387 38.19 -5.62 40.77
C ASP A 387 37.61 -5.54 42.18
N TYR A 388 36.33 -5.88 42.33
CA TYR A 388 35.63 -5.93 43.61
C TYR A 388 35.72 -7.33 44.25
N SER A 389 36.74 -8.12 43.93
CA SER A 389 36.97 -9.39 44.61
C SER A 389 37.64 -9.15 45.97
N PRO A 390 37.25 -9.87 47.03
CA PRO A 390 38.01 -9.89 48.26
C PRO A 390 39.40 -10.48 48.00
N ARG A 391 40.45 -9.73 48.31
CA ARG A 391 41.85 -10.08 48.05
C ARG A 391 42.62 -10.18 49.36
N TYR A 392 43.70 -10.95 49.34
CA TYR A 392 44.63 -11.05 50.45
C TYR A 392 45.67 -9.93 50.35
N SER A 393 46.24 -9.53 51.48
CA SER A 393 47.42 -8.67 51.44
C SER A 393 48.60 -9.40 50.77
N ARG A 394 49.27 -8.75 49.82
CA ARG A 394 50.40 -9.32 49.06
C ARG A 394 51.70 -9.35 49.86
N VAL A 395 51.87 -8.37 50.74
CA VAL A 395 53.06 -8.19 51.57
C VAL A 395 52.57 -7.88 52.98
N ASP A 396 53.35 -8.24 53.99
CA ASP A 396 53.11 -7.76 55.35
C ASP A 396 53.09 -6.22 55.34
N LEU A 397 51.89 -5.67 55.51
CA LEU A 397 51.62 -4.23 55.38
C LEU A 397 52.21 -3.43 56.55
N ASP A 398 52.73 -4.10 57.59
CA ASP A 398 53.46 -3.46 58.67
C ASP A 398 54.70 -2.72 58.14
N GLY A 399 55.35 -3.24 57.10
CA GLY A 399 56.45 -2.57 56.42
C GLY A 399 56.01 -1.29 55.71
N ALA A 400 54.85 -1.32 55.04
CA ALA A 400 54.29 -0.18 54.33
C ALA A 400 53.78 0.92 55.28
N LEU A 401 53.21 0.54 56.43
CA LEU A 401 52.82 1.47 57.50
C LEU A 401 54.04 2.22 58.06
N LYS A 402 55.13 1.49 58.35
CA LYS A 402 56.38 2.09 58.83
C LYS A 402 56.99 3.02 57.80
N ALA A 403 57.00 2.63 56.52
CA ALA A 403 57.54 3.45 55.43
C ALA A 403 56.75 4.77 55.23
N THR A 404 55.46 4.77 55.55
CA THR A 404 54.59 5.95 55.42
C THR A 404 54.43 6.74 56.73
N ASN A 405 55.16 6.35 57.79
CA ASN A 405 55.08 6.93 59.13
C ASN A 405 53.65 6.95 59.70
N ARG A 406 52.89 5.87 59.49
CA ARG A 406 51.52 5.70 59.96
C ARG A 406 51.43 4.55 60.97
N ASP A 407 50.46 4.63 61.88
CA ASP A 407 50.26 3.64 62.95
C ASP A 407 49.10 2.69 62.65
N ILE A 408 49.20 1.45 63.14
CA ILE A 408 48.14 0.45 62.99
C ILE A 408 46.86 0.86 63.75
N GLY A 409 47.00 1.63 64.84
CA GLY A 409 45.87 2.16 65.60
C GLY A 409 45.02 3.16 64.82
N GLY A 410 45.66 4.03 64.02
CA GLY A 410 44.97 4.93 63.11
C GLY A 410 44.20 4.19 62.01
N MET A 411 44.77 3.11 61.48
CA MET A 411 44.08 2.25 60.51
C MET A 411 42.89 1.51 61.12
N ALA A 412 43.06 0.98 62.34
CA ALA A 412 41.99 0.28 63.06
C ALA A 412 40.76 1.15 63.28
N ARG A 413 40.98 2.42 63.65
CA ARG A 413 39.91 3.42 63.76
C ARG A 413 39.25 3.72 62.41
N LEU A 414 40.02 3.77 61.32
CA LEU A 414 39.49 4.05 59.98
C LEU A 414 38.64 2.89 59.43
N LEU A 415 39.00 1.66 59.76
CA LEU A 415 38.30 0.46 59.30
C LEU A 415 37.17 0.01 60.26
N GLU A 416 37.03 0.67 61.41
CA GLU A 416 36.10 0.29 62.50
C GLU A 416 36.30 -1.16 62.98
N LEU A 417 37.57 -1.58 63.07
CA LEU A 417 37.97 -2.92 63.50
C LEU A 417 38.91 -2.86 64.71
N ASP A 418 38.96 -3.92 65.49
CA ASP A 418 39.95 -4.07 66.56
C ASP A 418 41.36 -4.22 65.96
N VAL A 419 42.37 -3.75 66.70
CA VAL A 419 43.77 -3.74 66.25
C VAL A 419 44.26 -5.14 65.87
N ASP A 420 43.84 -6.17 66.62
CA ASP A 420 44.22 -7.57 66.37
C ASP A 420 43.64 -8.09 65.04
N ASP A 421 42.43 -7.68 64.67
CA ASP A 421 41.79 -8.10 63.43
C ASP A 421 42.37 -7.38 62.21
N VAL A 422 42.76 -6.11 62.38
CA VAL A 422 43.53 -5.38 61.36
C VAL A 422 44.87 -6.07 61.12
N GLN A 423 45.53 -6.55 62.18
CA GLN A 423 46.79 -7.26 62.05
C GLN A 423 46.62 -8.62 61.33
N LYS A 424 45.50 -9.33 61.54
CA LYS A 424 45.16 -10.54 60.76
C LYS A 424 44.90 -10.24 59.28
N LEU A 425 44.22 -9.13 58.98
CA LEU A 425 44.02 -8.67 57.60
C LEU A 425 45.35 -8.31 56.93
N PHE A 426 46.27 -7.68 57.68
CA PHE A 426 47.53 -7.15 57.18
C PHE A 426 48.60 -8.22 56.99
N SER A 427 48.55 -9.28 57.80
CA SER A 427 49.35 -10.50 57.64
C SER A 427 48.95 -11.36 56.43
N GLY A 428 47.87 -11.00 55.71
CA GLY A 428 47.42 -11.72 54.53
C GLY A 428 46.74 -13.05 54.83
N ASN A 429 46.36 -13.30 56.08
CA ASN A 429 45.64 -14.51 56.50
C ASN A 429 44.15 -14.44 56.17
N ASP A 430 43.57 -13.24 56.24
CA ASP A 430 42.15 -12.99 55.95
C ASP A 430 41.95 -12.19 54.67
N LYS A 431 40.81 -12.40 54.02
CA LYS A 431 40.42 -11.64 52.82
C LYS A 431 39.95 -10.24 53.22
N VAL A 432 40.50 -9.24 52.56
CA VAL A 432 40.13 -7.84 52.75
C VAL A 432 38.99 -7.49 51.81
N SER A 433 37.91 -6.89 52.33
CA SER A 433 36.78 -6.49 51.50
C SER A 433 37.16 -5.36 50.52
N PRO A 434 36.48 -5.20 49.38
CA PRO A 434 36.86 -4.19 48.39
C PRO A 434 36.85 -2.75 48.93
N ASP A 435 35.92 -2.44 49.84
CA ASP A 435 35.83 -1.11 50.45
C ASP A 435 36.98 -0.89 51.44
N GLN A 436 37.35 -1.92 52.20
CA GLN A 436 38.54 -1.90 53.05
C GLN A 436 39.83 -1.78 52.22
N GLN A 437 39.94 -2.47 51.08
CA GLN A 437 41.10 -2.35 50.19
C GLN A 437 41.30 -0.91 49.68
N LYS A 438 40.20 -0.22 49.34
CA LYS A 438 40.26 1.20 48.95
C LYS A 438 40.72 2.08 50.09
N LEU A 439 40.16 1.90 51.29
CA LEU A 439 40.55 2.68 52.47
C LEU A 439 42.02 2.45 52.84
N VAL A 440 42.48 1.20 52.82
CA VAL A 440 43.88 0.85 53.07
C VAL A 440 44.78 1.44 51.99
N SER A 441 44.40 1.37 50.71
CA SER A 441 45.19 1.97 49.61
C SER A 441 45.29 3.49 49.70
N ALA A 442 44.18 4.17 50.02
CA ALA A 442 44.13 5.62 50.17
C ALA A 442 44.92 6.06 51.40
N TYR A 443 44.84 5.29 52.48
CA TYR A 443 45.59 5.55 53.69
C TYR A 443 47.08 5.23 53.52
N LEU A 444 47.49 4.21 52.76
CA LEU A 444 48.92 3.96 52.52
C LEU A 444 49.49 4.82 51.38
N GLY A 445 48.63 5.46 50.56
CA GLY A 445 49.06 6.20 49.38
C GLY A 445 49.71 5.31 48.30
N LEU A 446 49.39 4.01 48.32
CA LEU A 446 49.95 3.00 47.41
C LEU A 446 48.83 2.41 46.55
N PRO A 447 49.11 2.05 45.28
CA PRO A 447 48.10 1.50 44.39
C PRO A 447 47.64 0.11 44.87
N LEU A 448 46.33 -0.20 44.71
CA LEU A 448 45.73 -1.47 45.19
C LEU A 448 46.48 -2.71 44.67
N ARG A 449 47.01 -2.65 43.44
CA ARG A 449 47.73 -3.77 42.79
C ARG A 449 49.04 -4.14 43.49
N ASP A 450 49.66 -3.20 44.19
CA ASP A 450 50.91 -3.44 44.91
C ASP A 450 50.65 -3.99 46.32
N LEU A 451 49.49 -3.64 46.88
CA LEU A 451 49.08 -4.02 48.23
C LEU A 451 48.37 -5.37 48.30
N PHE A 452 47.58 -5.73 47.28
CA PHE A 452 46.68 -6.87 47.34
C PHE A 452 46.93 -7.90 46.23
N SER A 453 46.72 -9.17 46.57
CA SER A 453 46.90 -10.34 45.71
C SER A 453 45.70 -11.27 45.81
N ASP A 454 45.40 -12.01 44.74
CA ASP A 454 44.35 -13.03 44.76
C ASP A 454 44.77 -14.30 45.53
N LEU A 455 46.06 -14.43 45.86
CA LEU A 455 46.64 -15.54 46.62
C LEU A 455 47.03 -15.12 48.04
N PRO A 456 46.85 -15.98 49.06
CA PRO A 456 47.30 -15.70 50.42
C PRO A 456 48.83 -15.56 50.48
N ALA A 457 49.32 -14.75 51.41
CA ALA A 457 50.75 -14.61 51.66
C ALA A 457 51.30 -15.94 52.19
N THR A 458 52.21 -16.58 51.45
CA THR A 458 52.90 -17.82 51.85
C THR A 458 54.17 -17.55 52.64
#